data_AF-A0AAW5P2E9-F1
#
_entry.id   AF-A0AAW5P2E9-F1
#
_cell.length_a   1.000
_cell.length_b   1.000
_cell.length_c   1.000
_cell.angle_alpha   90.00
_cell.angle_beta   90.00
_cell.angle_gamma   90.00
#
_symmetry.space_group_name_H-M   'P 1'
#
loop_
_entity.id
_entity.type
_entity.pdbx_description
1 polymer ?
#
loop_
_entity_poly.entity_id
_entity_poly.type
_entity_poly.pdbx_seq_one_letter_code
_entity_poly.pdbx_strand_id
1 'polypeptide(L)'
;MLPYHWTCVSSGEYQYAKVWGILEGYGVRAKVLKEGEIFSEAVQPNFILLLDEPENYMYPEMCRTFIHNLNELLKQRFFGSEFQVILSTHSPFMLSDVLANQIIKMDYDDRGMCVIANAEKPSFAANIHSIMADCFFLKYTIGEQARLCLTEKLGLFKDM
;
A
#
# COMPACT_ATOMS: atom_id res chain seq x y z
N MET A 1 12.96 -9.12 -15.53
CA MET A 1 11.84 -8.74 -16.43
C MET A 1 11.08 -10.00 -16.78
N LEU A 2 9.74 -9.99 -16.71
CA LEU A 2 8.92 -11.14 -17.13
C LEU A 2 9.06 -11.36 -18.65
N PRO A 3 9.02 -12.61 -19.15
CA PRO A 3 9.30 -12.95 -20.54
C PRO A 3 8.14 -12.69 -21.54
N TYR A 4 7.16 -11.85 -21.19
CA TYR A 4 5.95 -11.65 -21.99
C TYR A 4 5.81 -10.18 -22.43
N HIS A 5 5.52 -9.97 -23.72
CA HIS A 5 5.18 -8.68 -24.30
C HIS A 5 3.67 -8.43 -24.15
N TRP A 6 3.29 -7.52 -23.26
CA TRP A 6 1.91 -7.10 -23.07
C TRP A 6 1.65 -5.85 -23.90
N THR A 7 1.25 -6.00 -25.16
CA THR A 7 1.11 -4.87 -26.11
C THR A 7 -0.21 -4.11 -26.00
N CYS A 8 -1.19 -4.64 -25.25
CA CYS A 8 -2.54 -4.08 -25.14
C CYS A 8 -3.00 -3.83 -23.70
N VAL A 9 -2.06 -3.57 -22.78
CA VAL A 9 -2.36 -3.44 -21.35
C VAL A 9 -1.88 -2.10 -20.81
N SER A 10 -2.72 -1.46 -20.00
CA SER A 10 -2.37 -0.20 -19.35
C SER A 10 -1.22 -0.39 -18.36
N SER A 11 -0.52 0.70 -18.02
CA SER A 11 0.55 0.67 -17.02
C SER A 11 0.07 0.12 -15.66
N GLY A 12 -1.15 0.48 -15.25
CA GLY A 12 -1.75 0.00 -14.00
C GLY A 12 -2.07 -1.49 -14.00
N GLU A 13 -2.66 -2.00 -15.09
CA GLU A 13 -2.91 -3.43 -15.24
C GLU A 13 -1.61 -4.25 -15.32
N TYR A 14 -0.58 -3.71 -15.99
CA TYR A 14 0.74 -4.35 -16.04
C TYR A 14 1.38 -4.43 -14.65
N GLN A 15 1.35 -3.33 -13.88
CA GLN A 15 1.86 -3.33 -12.51
C GLN A 15 1.09 -4.34 -11.66
N TYR A 16 -0.23 -4.37 -11.76
CA TYR A 16 -1.07 -5.32 -11.04
C TYR A 16 -0.66 -6.76 -11.35
N ALA A 17 -0.62 -7.14 -12.63
CA ALA A 17 -0.19 -8.48 -13.03
C ALA A 17 1.21 -8.84 -12.50
N LYS A 18 2.15 -7.89 -12.54
CA LYS A 18 3.49 -8.07 -12.00
C LYS A 18 3.49 -8.33 -10.49
N VAL A 19 2.78 -7.51 -9.71
CA VAL A 19 2.69 -7.66 -8.25
C VAL A 19 2.02 -8.97 -7.87
N TRP A 20 0.88 -9.31 -8.48
CA TRP A 20 0.18 -10.57 -8.20
C TRP A 20 0.97 -11.80 -8.63
N GLY A 21 1.71 -11.73 -9.74
CA GLY A 21 2.59 -12.82 -10.15
C GLY A 21 3.72 -13.07 -9.14
N ILE A 22 4.29 -12.01 -8.56
CA ILE A 22 5.29 -12.11 -7.49
C ILE A 22 4.65 -12.68 -6.22
N LEU A 23 3.48 -12.17 -5.83
CA LEU A 23 2.77 -12.62 -4.65
C LEU A 23 2.35 -14.09 -4.75
N GLU A 24 1.85 -14.53 -5.90
CA GLU A 24 1.48 -15.93 -6.09
C GLU A 24 2.73 -16.82 -6.14
N GLY A 25 3.75 -16.43 -6.91
CA GLY A 25 4.97 -17.20 -7.08
C GLY A 25 5.75 -17.38 -5.78
N TYR A 26 5.98 -16.29 -5.04
CA TYR A 26 6.78 -16.29 -3.82
C TYR A 26 5.92 -16.44 -2.56
N GLY A 27 4.81 -15.70 -2.45
CA GLY A 27 3.87 -15.71 -1.32
C GLY A 27 3.24 -17.08 -1.07
N VAL A 28 2.80 -17.75 -2.14
CA VAL A 28 2.00 -18.97 -2.05
C VAL A 28 2.77 -20.19 -2.56
N ARG A 29 3.39 -20.11 -3.74
CA ARG A 29 3.92 -21.30 -4.43
C ARG A 29 5.35 -21.65 -4.06
N ALA A 30 6.11 -20.75 -3.45
CA ALA A 30 7.50 -21.02 -3.10
C ALA A 30 7.59 -22.15 -2.07
N LYS A 31 8.30 -23.20 -2.43
CA LYS A 31 8.68 -24.30 -1.55
C LYS A 31 10.19 -24.44 -1.58
N VAL A 32 10.79 -24.67 -0.43
CA VAL A 32 12.21 -24.92 -0.29
C VAL A 32 12.39 -26.40 -0.02
N LEU A 33 13.33 -27.00 -0.74
CA LEU A 33 13.82 -28.35 -0.50
C LEU A 33 15.13 -28.26 0.27
N LYS A 34 15.31 -29.12 1.27
CA LYS A 34 16.65 -29.35 1.82
C LYS A 34 17.40 -30.32 0.92
N GLU A 35 18.73 -30.25 1.01
CA GLU A 35 19.61 -31.10 0.23
C GLU A 35 19.32 -32.59 0.54
N GLY A 36 18.95 -33.35 -0.49
CA GLY A 36 18.58 -34.76 -0.38
C GLY A 36 17.08 -35.07 -0.23
N GLU A 37 16.22 -34.06 -0.07
CA GLU A 37 14.75 -34.24 -0.01
C GLU A 37 14.11 -34.34 -1.40
N ILE A 38 13.01 -35.10 -1.49
CA ILE A 38 12.20 -35.20 -2.71
C ILE A 38 11.11 -34.12 -2.75
N PHE A 39 10.64 -33.73 -3.93
CA PHE A 39 9.67 -32.61 -4.10
C PHE A 39 8.40 -32.72 -3.24
N SER A 40 7.98 -33.93 -2.86
CA SER A 40 6.85 -34.15 -1.94
C SER A 40 7.09 -33.66 -0.51
N GLU A 41 8.36 -33.51 -0.10
CA GLU A 41 8.79 -33.06 1.22
C GLU A 41 9.06 -31.55 1.27
N ALA A 42 8.92 -30.85 0.13
CA ALA A 42 9.19 -29.42 0.04
C ALA A 42 8.27 -28.61 0.96
N VAL A 43 8.86 -27.85 1.89
CA VAL A 43 8.14 -27.07 2.91
C VAL A 43 8.09 -25.60 2.50
N GLN A 44 7.01 -24.90 2.88
CA GLN A 44 6.96 -23.46 2.77
C GLN A 44 7.82 -22.82 3.88
N PRO A 45 8.87 -22.05 3.54
CA PRO A 45 9.77 -21.46 4.54
C PRO A 45 9.09 -20.30 5.27
N ASN A 46 9.55 -19.93 6.46
CA ASN A 46 9.16 -18.64 7.04
C ASN A 46 9.84 -17.51 6.28
N PHE A 47 9.12 -16.45 5.91
CA PHE A 47 9.75 -15.30 5.26
C PHE A 47 8.96 -14.01 5.40
N ILE A 48 9.67 -12.92 5.15
CA ILE A 48 9.15 -11.55 5.12
C ILE A 48 9.11 -11.11 3.66
N LEU A 49 7.95 -10.64 3.21
CA LEU A 49 7.77 -10.03 1.92
C LEU A 49 7.79 -8.51 2.06
N LEU A 50 8.69 -7.86 1.32
CA LEU A 50 8.79 -6.40 1.26
C LEU A 50 8.21 -5.91 -0.07
N LEU A 51 7.22 -5.03 0.01
CA LEU A 51 6.59 -4.41 -1.15
C LEU A 51 6.79 -2.90 -1.06
N ASP A 52 7.55 -2.35 -2.01
CA ASP A 52 7.75 -0.91 -2.10
C ASP A 52 6.77 -0.34 -3.14
N GLU A 53 5.80 0.46 -2.68
CA GLU A 53 4.72 1.05 -3.49
C GLU A 53 4.12 0.09 -4.53
N PRO A 54 3.58 -1.09 -4.09
CA PRO A 54 3.06 -2.09 -5.02
C PRO A 54 1.98 -1.50 -5.96
N GLU A 55 1.21 -0.54 -5.49
CA GLU A 55 0.12 0.13 -6.18
C GLU A 55 0.52 1.16 -7.22
N ASN A 56 1.81 1.40 -7.43
CA ASN A 56 2.25 2.45 -8.34
C ASN A 56 1.60 2.28 -9.73
N TYR A 57 1.03 3.34 -10.29
CA TYR A 57 0.23 3.33 -11.55
C TYR A 57 -1.12 2.58 -11.51
N MET A 58 -1.50 1.91 -10.42
CA MET A 58 -2.80 1.24 -10.33
C MET A 58 -3.95 2.25 -10.24
N TYR A 59 -5.11 1.87 -10.76
CA TYR A 59 -6.33 2.67 -10.62
C TYR A 59 -6.86 2.58 -9.17
N PRO A 60 -7.58 3.61 -8.68
CA PRO A 60 -8.04 3.66 -7.28
C PRO A 60 -8.80 2.42 -6.80
N GLU A 61 -9.61 1.81 -7.67
CA GLU A 61 -10.37 0.61 -7.32
C GLU A 61 -9.48 -0.62 -7.05
N MET A 62 -8.34 -0.71 -7.76
CA MET A 62 -7.37 -1.77 -7.55
C MET A 62 -6.60 -1.55 -6.25
N CYS A 63 -6.31 -0.29 -5.89
CA CYS A 63 -5.74 0.06 -4.59
C CYS A 63 -6.71 -0.27 -3.44
N ARG A 64 -8.00 0.08 -3.61
CA ARG A 64 -9.06 -0.15 -2.61
C ARG A 64 -9.28 -1.63 -2.31
N THR A 65 -9.16 -2.50 -3.31
CA THR A 65 -9.36 -3.96 -3.13
C THR A 65 -8.09 -4.72 -2.78
N PHE A 66 -6.93 -4.04 -2.77
CA PHE A 66 -5.63 -4.71 -2.68
C PHE A 66 -5.45 -5.50 -1.39
N ILE A 67 -5.73 -4.90 -0.23
CA ILE A 67 -5.51 -5.54 1.08
C ILE A 67 -6.41 -6.76 1.25
N HIS A 68 -7.67 -6.66 0.81
CA HIS A 68 -8.58 -7.80 0.76
C HIS A 68 -8.03 -8.94 -0.12
N ASN A 69 -7.69 -8.63 -1.37
CA ASN A 69 -7.17 -9.63 -2.31
C ASN A 69 -5.86 -10.26 -1.82
N LEU A 70 -5.01 -9.48 -1.15
CA LEU A 70 -3.75 -9.95 -0.57
C LEU A 70 -4.06 -10.96 0.53
N ASN A 71 -4.97 -10.63 1.45
CA ASN A 71 -5.39 -11.55 2.50
C ASN A 71 -5.99 -12.84 1.93
N GLU A 72 -6.84 -12.76 0.90
CA GLU A 72 -7.41 -13.94 0.24
C GLU A 72 -6.34 -14.83 -0.42
N LEU A 73 -5.36 -14.23 -1.08
CA LEU A 73 -4.25 -14.96 -1.68
C LEU A 73 -3.43 -15.70 -0.61
N LEU A 74 -3.12 -15.02 0.49
CA LEU A 74 -2.28 -15.57 1.55
C LEU A 74 -2.95 -16.69 2.35
N LYS A 75 -4.28 -16.75 2.39
CA LYS A 75 -5.03 -17.89 2.97
C LYS A 75 -4.74 -19.21 2.27
N GLN A 76 -4.21 -19.20 1.05
CA GLN A 76 -3.84 -20.41 0.30
C GLN A 76 -2.54 -21.05 0.80
N ARG A 77 -1.83 -20.39 1.73
CA ARG A 77 -0.59 -20.89 2.34
C ARG A 77 -0.88 -21.99 3.37
N PHE A 78 0.02 -22.96 3.51
CA PHE A 78 -0.15 -24.08 4.45
C PHE A 78 -0.06 -23.62 5.91
N PHE A 79 -0.95 -24.14 6.75
CA PHE A 79 -0.93 -23.98 8.21
C PHE A 79 0.39 -24.53 8.77
N GLY A 80 1.29 -23.65 9.20
CA GLY A 80 2.58 -24.03 9.79
C GLY A 80 3.77 -23.16 9.36
N SER A 81 3.59 -22.27 8.39
CA SER A 81 4.63 -21.33 7.95
C SER A 81 4.28 -19.89 8.32
N GLU A 82 5.21 -19.20 8.99
CA GLU A 82 5.05 -17.79 9.34
C GLU A 82 5.30 -16.90 8.12
N PHE A 83 4.42 -15.93 7.89
CA PHE A 83 4.47 -15.02 6.77
C PHE A 83 4.20 -13.60 7.26
N GLN A 84 5.08 -12.67 6.91
CA GLN A 84 4.88 -11.25 7.21
C GLN A 84 4.97 -10.44 5.92
N VAL A 85 4.03 -9.52 5.71
CA VAL A 85 4.13 -8.52 4.65
C VAL A 85 4.44 -7.18 5.28
N ILE A 86 5.44 -6.50 4.74
CA ILE A 86 5.72 -5.10 5.02
C ILE A 86 5.54 -4.35 3.70
N LEU A 87 4.64 -3.37 3.69
CA LEU A 87 4.34 -2.55 2.53
C LEU A 87 4.66 -1.08 2.84
N SER A 88 5.30 -0.38 1.91
CA SER A 88 5.29 1.08 1.85
C SER A 88 4.18 1.51 0.88
N THR A 89 3.46 2.57 1.21
CA THR A 89 2.37 3.07 0.37
C THR A 89 2.16 4.56 0.58
N HIS A 90 1.81 5.26 -0.50
CA HIS A 90 1.24 6.61 -0.46
C HIS A 90 -0.27 6.61 -0.75
N SER A 91 -0.90 5.44 -0.74
CA SER A 91 -2.30 5.25 -1.09
C SER A 91 -3.20 5.27 0.14
N PRO A 92 -4.06 6.30 0.30
CA PRO A 92 -5.01 6.33 1.41
C PRO A 92 -6.07 5.21 1.31
N PHE A 93 -6.30 4.68 0.10
CA PHE A 93 -7.23 3.56 -0.12
C PHE A 93 -6.73 2.25 0.48
N MET A 94 -5.42 2.02 0.51
CA MET A 94 -4.86 0.84 1.18
C MET A 94 -4.93 1.00 2.69
N LEU A 95 -4.60 2.19 3.19
CA LEU A 95 -4.64 2.49 4.62
C LEU A 95 -6.07 2.42 5.19
N SER A 96 -7.10 2.67 4.38
CA SER A 96 -8.49 2.56 4.84
C SER A 96 -8.93 1.14 5.20
N ASP A 97 -8.19 0.12 4.75
CA ASP A 97 -8.45 -1.30 5.03
C ASP A 97 -7.51 -1.87 6.11
N VAL A 98 -6.68 -1.03 6.74
CA VAL A 98 -5.67 -1.43 7.73
C VAL A 98 -5.93 -0.74 9.07
N LEU A 99 -5.67 -1.43 10.18
CA LEU A 99 -5.80 -0.87 11.52
C LEU A 99 -4.66 0.10 11.83
N ALA A 100 -4.92 1.15 12.61
CA ALA A 100 -3.92 2.17 12.94
C ALA A 100 -2.67 1.60 13.64
N ASN A 101 -2.81 0.53 14.43
CA ASN A 101 -1.71 -0.15 15.11
C ASN A 101 -0.82 -0.99 14.17
N GLN A 102 -1.25 -1.21 12.93
CA GLN A 102 -0.48 -1.89 11.88
C GLN A 102 0.24 -0.88 10.97
N ILE A 103 0.04 0.42 11.20
CA ILE A 103 0.63 1.50 10.40
C ILE A 103 1.84 2.06 11.15
N ILE A 104 2.98 2.10 10.47
CA ILE A 104 4.16 2.84 10.91
C ILE A 104 4.21 4.11 10.06
N LYS A 105 3.94 5.27 10.69
CA LYS A 105 4.03 6.56 10.01
C LYS A 105 5.44 7.10 10.11
N MET A 106 5.97 7.58 8.99
CA MET A 106 7.25 8.29 8.94
C MET A 106 6.99 9.79 8.89
N ASP A 107 7.70 10.53 9.72
CA ASP A 107 7.64 12.00 9.81
C ASP A 107 9.06 12.58 9.87
N TYR A 108 9.20 13.90 9.87
CA TYR A 108 10.49 14.59 9.97
C TYR A 108 10.51 15.50 11.20
N ASP A 109 11.60 15.47 11.96
CA ASP A 109 11.83 16.43 13.05
C ASP A 109 12.23 17.82 12.52
N ASP A 110 12.38 18.80 13.42
CA ASP A 110 12.81 20.17 13.08
C ASP A 110 14.19 20.24 12.41
N ARG A 111 14.98 19.16 12.47
CA ARG A 111 16.31 19.03 11.86
C ARG A 111 16.26 18.29 10.52
N GLY A 112 15.08 17.86 10.06
CA GLY A 112 14.88 17.09 8.84
C GLY A 112 15.24 15.62 8.96
N MET A 113 15.40 15.09 10.18
CA MET A 113 15.67 13.67 10.43
C MET A 113 14.37 12.89 10.44
N CYS A 114 14.35 11.72 9.81
CA CYS A 114 13.19 10.83 9.82
C CYS A 114 12.94 10.32 11.24
N VAL A 115 11.71 10.48 11.73
CA VAL A 115 11.22 9.98 13.00
C VAL A 115 9.98 9.11 12.79
N ILE A 116 9.79 8.14 13.68
CA ILE A 116 8.58 7.31 13.68
C ILE A 116 7.50 8.04 14.45
N ALA A 117 6.38 8.30 13.78
CA ALA A 117 5.16 8.80 14.39
C ALA A 117 4.14 7.67 14.48
N ASN A 118 3.23 7.77 15.44
CA ASN A 118 2.06 6.90 15.49
C ASN A 118 0.94 7.53 14.66
N ALA A 119 0.12 6.69 14.01
CA ALA A 119 -1.15 7.14 13.47
C ALA A 119 -2.07 7.52 14.65
N GLU A 120 -2.37 8.81 14.80
CA GLU A 120 -3.18 9.31 15.91
C GLU A 120 -4.66 9.00 15.68
N LYS A 121 -5.08 8.92 14.40
CA LYS A 121 -6.46 8.67 14.01
C LYS A 121 -6.68 7.23 13.54
N PRO A 122 -7.90 6.69 13.74
CA PRO A 122 -8.25 5.43 13.13
C PRO A 122 -8.19 5.56 11.60
N SER A 123 -7.50 4.62 10.97
CA SER A 123 -7.40 4.50 9.51
C SER A 123 -8.49 3.59 8.94
N PHE A 124 -8.80 2.50 9.65
CA PHE A 124 -9.79 1.51 9.20
C PHE A 124 -11.19 2.12 9.04
N ALA A 125 -11.77 1.95 7.84
CA ALA A 125 -13.06 2.51 7.45
C ALA A 125 -13.19 4.04 7.61
N ALA A 126 -12.06 4.74 7.75
CA ALA A 126 -12.06 6.18 7.94
C ALA A 126 -12.25 6.94 6.62
N ASN A 127 -12.65 8.20 6.71
CA ASN A 127 -12.75 9.06 5.54
C ASN A 127 -11.36 9.27 4.91
N ILE A 128 -11.25 9.09 3.59
CA ILE A 128 -10.00 9.22 2.84
C ILE A 128 -9.30 10.56 3.11
N HIS A 129 -10.04 11.68 3.19
CA HIS A 129 -9.45 12.98 3.48
C HIS A 129 -8.89 13.06 4.91
N SER A 130 -9.50 12.35 5.86
CA SER A 130 -8.97 12.27 7.23
C SER A 130 -7.66 11.47 7.27
N ILE A 131 -7.60 10.35 6.53
CA ILE A 131 -6.37 9.55 6.36
C ILE A 131 -5.29 10.39 5.68
N MET A 132 -5.62 11.12 4.63
CA MET A 132 -4.66 11.98 3.93
C MET A 132 -4.13 13.12 4.80
N ALA A 133 -4.99 13.74 5.61
CA ALA A 133 -4.55 14.77 6.55
C ALA A 133 -3.63 14.20 7.64
N ASP A 134 -3.92 13.00 8.14
CA ASP A 134 -3.17 12.38 9.25
C ASP A 134 -1.87 11.71 8.80
N CYS A 135 -1.93 10.89 7.75
CA CYS A 135 -0.81 10.05 7.32
C CYS A 135 0.06 10.69 6.22
N PHE A 136 -0.48 11.63 5.44
CA PHE A 136 0.19 12.18 4.24
C PHE A 136 0.39 13.69 4.26
N PHE A 137 0.32 14.33 5.44
CA PHE A 137 0.63 15.75 5.64
C PHE A 137 -0.22 16.71 4.78
N LEU A 138 -1.42 16.29 4.39
CA LEU A 138 -2.29 17.09 3.55
C LEU A 138 -2.83 18.30 4.33
N LYS A 139 -2.36 19.50 3.99
CA LYS A 139 -2.77 20.76 4.65
C LYS A 139 -4.17 21.21 4.28
N TYR A 140 -4.59 20.97 3.04
CA TYR A 140 -5.90 21.35 2.51
C TYR A 140 -6.44 20.24 1.62
N THR A 141 -7.74 19.98 1.72
CA THR A 141 -8.43 18.94 0.92
C THR A 141 -8.88 19.43 -0.45
N ILE A 142 -8.76 20.73 -0.69
CA ILE A 142 -9.09 21.37 -1.97
C ILE A 142 -7.81 21.70 -2.73
N GLY A 143 -7.90 21.68 -4.07
CA GLY A 143 -6.78 22.06 -4.93
C GLY A 143 -6.33 23.50 -4.70
N GLU A 144 -5.02 23.73 -4.78
CA GLU A 144 -4.41 25.02 -4.41
C GLU A 144 -4.96 26.20 -5.22
N GLN A 145 -5.20 25.99 -6.52
CA GLN A 145 -5.79 27.03 -7.39
C GLN A 145 -7.20 27.45 -6.92
N ALA A 146 -8.03 26.47 -6.54
CA ALA A 146 -9.37 26.74 -6.01
C ALA A 146 -9.30 27.43 -4.65
N ARG A 147 -8.36 27.02 -3.79
CA ARG A 147 -8.11 27.64 -2.49
C ARG A 147 -7.74 29.11 -2.63
N LEU A 148 -6.81 29.43 -3.54
CA LEU A 148 -6.37 30.81 -3.80
C LEU A 148 -7.53 31.67 -4.32
N CYS A 149 -8.27 31.18 -5.32
CA CYS A 149 -9.44 31.87 -5.87
C CYS A 149 -10.49 32.20 -4.78
N LEU A 150 -10.84 31.22 -3.94
CA LEU A 150 -11.79 31.44 -2.85
C LEU A 150 -11.27 32.43 -1.82
N THR A 151 -9.99 32.34 -1.45
CA THR A 151 -9.38 33.22 -0.44
C THR A 151 -9.35 34.67 -0.92
N GLU A 152 -9.00 34.91 -2.18
CA GLU A 152 -9.02 36.24 -2.80
C GLU A 152 -10.43 36.84 -2.78
N LYS A 153 -11.43 36.08 -3.24
CA LYS A 153 -12.82 36.55 -3.26
C LYS A 153 -13.38 36.80 -1.86
N LEU A 154 -13.05 35.95 -0.88
CA LEU A 154 -13.44 36.17 0.52
C LEU A 154 -12.74 37.38 1.15
N GLY A 155 -11.51 37.69 0.75
CA GLY A 155 -10.81 38.91 1.16
C GLY A 155 -11.57 40.18 0.76
N LEU A 156 -12.06 40.24 -0.48
CA LEU A 156 -12.85 41.37 -0.98
C LEU A 156 -14.14 41.61 -0.19
N PHE A 157 -14.75 40.56 0.38
CA PHE A 157 -15.95 40.69 1.23
C PHE A 157 -15.65 41.11 2.66
N LYS A 158 -14.40 40.98 3.13
CA LYS A 158 -13.98 41.43 4.48
C LYS A 158 -13.61 42.91 4.52
N ASP A 159 -13.21 43.46 3.38
CA ASP A 159 -12.82 44.87 3.23
C ASP A 159 -14.00 45.80 2.88
N MET A 160 -15.24 45.27 2.88
CA MET A 160 -16.49 45.98 2.59
C MET A 160 -17.33 46.15 3.84
#